data_AF-A0A4U9CZ45-F1
#
_entry.id   AF-A0A4U9CZ45-F1
#
_cell.length_a   1.000
_cell.length_b   1.000
_cell.length_c   1.000
_cell.angle_alpha   90.00
_cell.angle_beta   90.00
_cell.angle_gamma   90.00
#
_symmetry.space_group_name_H-M   'P 1'
#
loop_
_entity.id
_entity.type
_entity.pdbx_description
1 polymer ?
#
loop_
_entity_poly.entity_id
_entity_poly.type
_entity_poly.pdbx_seq_one_letter_code
_entity_poly.pdbx_strand_id
1 'polypeptide(L)'
;MLSTTAFLALAVQCAASIPSSTSLDVARVESGFHPYAIAEILPDSRGVISHFPTSLPEAIRLTRQLATQERRYSVGLMQITQHQFPPLRRHGQRPA
;
A
#
# COMPACT_ATOMS: atom_id res chain seq x y z
N MET A 1 -3.96 -13.45 -1.12
CA MET A 1 -3.00 -12.88 -2.10
C MET A 1 -3.69 -12.71 -3.44
N LEU A 2 -3.32 -11.70 -4.21
CA LEU A 2 -3.76 -11.51 -5.59
C LEU A 2 -3.06 -12.53 -6.50
N SER A 3 -3.74 -13.07 -7.51
CA SER A 3 -3.09 -13.97 -8.47
C SER A 3 -2.23 -13.19 -9.47
N THR A 4 -1.14 -13.83 -9.94
CA THR A 4 -0.27 -13.28 -10.99
C THR A 4 -1.06 -12.84 -12.22
N THR A 5 -2.01 -13.66 -12.68
CA THR A 5 -2.85 -13.34 -13.85
C THR A 5 -3.71 -12.12 -13.62
N ALA A 6 -4.36 -12.00 -12.46
CA ALA A 6 -5.18 -10.84 -12.12
C ALA A 6 -4.33 -9.56 -12.05
N PHE A 7 -3.13 -9.66 -11.47
CA PHE A 7 -2.20 -8.53 -11.41
C PHE A 7 -1.74 -8.09 -12.81
N LEU A 8 -1.31 -9.03 -13.67
CA LEU A 8 -0.87 -8.72 -15.03
C LEU A 8 -1.99 -8.08 -15.87
N ALA A 9 -3.22 -8.57 -15.74
CA ALA A 9 -4.37 -7.98 -16.41
C ALA A 9 -4.59 -6.52 -16.00
N LEU A 10 -4.40 -6.20 -14.71
CA LEU A 10 -4.50 -4.82 -14.22
C LEU A 10 -3.31 -3.96 -14.70
N ALA A 11 -2.09 -4.52 -14.69
CA ALA A 11 -0.90 -3.82 -15.15
C ALA A 11 -1.02 -3.38 -16.63
N VAL A 12 -1.54 -4.25 -17.49
CA VAL A 12 -1.81 -3.92 -18.91
C VAL A 12 -2.84 -2.80 -19.05
N GLN A 13 -3.86 -2.77 -18.18
CA GLN A 13 -4.93 -1.77 -18.25
C GLN A 13 -4.52 -0.41 -17.67
N CYS A 14 -3.73 -0.39 -16.60
CA CYS A 14 -3.46 0.84 -15.83
C CYS A 14 -2.08 1.45 -16.08
N ALA A 15 -1.14 0.69 -16.65
CA ALA A 15 0.23 1.12 -16.87
C ALA A 15 0.76 0.63 -18.23
N ALA A 16 -0.02 0.88 -19.30
CA ALA A 16 0.26 0.36 -20.64
C ALA A 16 1.65 0.76 -21.22
N SER A 17 2.26 1.84 -20.71
CA SER A 17 3.61 2.26 -21.09
C SER A 17 4.74 1.52 -20.34
N ILE A 18 4.41 0.69 -19.35
CA ILE A 18 5.37 -0.07 -18.55
C ILE A 18 5.23 -1.56 -18.89
N PRO A 19 6.34 -2.27 -19.19
CA PRO A 19 6.30 -3.72 -19.36
C PRO A 19 5.65 -4.39 -18.14
N SER A 20 4.64 -5.23 -18.36
CA SER A 20 3.89 -5.86 -17.27
C SER A 20 4.75 -6.77 -16.40
N SER A 21 5.85 -7.32 -16.94
CA SER A 21 6.87 -8.05 -16.20
C SER A 21 7.58 -7.18 -15.16
N THR A 22 7.94 -5.94 -15.49
CA THR A 22 8.54 -5.00 -14.53
C THR A 22 7.59 -4.73 -13.37
N SER A 23 6.33 -4.43 -13.65
CA SER A 23 5.32 -4.22 -12.61
C SER A 23 5.11 -5.48 -11.76
N LEU A 24 5.18 -6.67 -12.37
CA LEU A 24 5.05 -7.95 -11.67
C LEU A 24 6.21 -8.20 -10.69
N ASP A 25 7.43 -7.92 -11.13
CA ASP A 25 8.64 -8.09 -10.32
C ASP A 25 8.64 -7.15 -9.12
N VAL A 26 8.25 -5.88 -9.33
CA VAL A 26 8.08 -4.92 -8.24
C VAL A 26 7.00 -5.40 -7.25
N ALA A 27 5.81 -5.78 -7.73
CA ALA A 27 4.73 -6.26 -6.85
C ALA A 27 5.17 -7.45 -5.96
N ARG A 28 5.96 -8.35 -6.55
CA ARG A 28 6.45 -9.56 -5.88
C ARG A 28 7.41 -9.22 -4.76
N VAL A 29 8.39 -8.36 -5.02
CA VAL A 29 9.38 -7.92 -4.03
C VAL A 29 8.73 -7.10 -2.92
N GLU A 30 7.85 -6.17 -3.28
CA GLU A 30 7.30 -5.19 -2.35
C GLU A 30 6.20 -5.75 -1.44
N SER A 31 5.42 -6.72 -1.91
CA SER A 31 4.24 -7.19 -1.15
C SER A 31 4.01 -8.69 -1.19
N GLY A 32 4.72 -9.45 -2.03
CA GLY A 32 4.39 -10.85 -2.31
C GLY A 32 2.96 -11.03 -2.80
N PHE A 33 2.39 -10.03 -3.47
CA PHE A 33 0.98 -9.98 -3.89
C PHE A 33 -0.07 -9.93 -2.77
N HIS A 34 0.31 -9.48 -1.57
CA HIS A 34 -0.67 -9.15 -0.53
C HIS A 34 -1.27 -7.76 -0.80
N PRO A 35 -2.56 -7.66 -1.18
CA PRO A 35 -3.15 -6.38 -1.60
C PRO A 35 -3.19 -5.33 -0.48
N TYR A 36 -3.14 -5.78 0.78
CA TYR A 36 -3.20 -4.92 1.96
C TYR A 36 -1.88 -4.88 2.73
N ALA A 37 -0.75 -5.27 2.12
CA ALA A 37 0.56 -5.20 2.78
C ALA A 37 0.83 -3.77 3.27
N ILE A 38 1.29 -3.64 4.52
CA ILE A 38 1.65 -2.36 5.13
C ILE A 38 3.07 -2.50 5.70
N ALA A 39 3.98 -1.65 5.25
CA ALA A 39 5.28 -1.49 5.88
C ALA A 39 5.22 -0.32 6.86
N GLU A 40 5.29 -0.60 8.15
CA GLU A 40 5.54 0.40 9.18
C GLU A 40 7.02 0.75 9.18
N ILE A 41 7.34 2.03 8.97
CA ILE A 41 8.71 2.54 8.89
C ILE A 41 9.11 2.99 10.28
N LEU A 42 10.09 2.30 10.86
CA LEU A 42 10.60 2.63 12.18
C LEU A 42 11.46 3.90 12.13
N PRO A 43 11.41 4.75 13.18
CA PRO A 43 12.28 5.93 13.24
C PRO A 43 13.74 5.51 13.41
N ASP A 44 14.64 6.47 13.16
CA ASP A 44 16.09 6.33 13.36
C ASP A 44 16.72 5.19 12.55
N SER A 45 16.21 4.96 11.33
CA SER A 45 16.72 3.96 10.39
C SER A 45 16.73 2.52 10.94
N ARG A 46 15.84 2.22 11.89
CA ARG A 46 15.72 0.89 12.52
C ARG A 46 15.02 -0.15 11.64
N GLY A 47 14.76 0.16 10.37
CA GLY A 47 14.14 -0.75 9.41
C GLY A 47 12.62 -0.63 9.34
N VAL A 48 11.98 -1.73 8.98
CA VAL A 48 10.53 -1.81 8.74
C VAL A 48 9.90 -2.99 9.47
N ILE A 49 8.66 -2.82 9.93
CA ILE A 49 7.80 -3.93 10.37
C ILE A 49 6.76 -4.17 9.27
N SER A 50 6.75 -5.38 8.73
CA SER A 50 5.80 -5.78 7.70
C SER A 50 4.53 -6.35 8.33
N HIS A 51 3.39 -5.80 7.93
CA HIS A 51 2.06 -6.25 8.33
C HIS A 51 1.31 -6.76 7.11
N PHE A 52 0.60 -7.89 7.27
CA PHE A 52 -0.20 -8.50 6.20
C PHE A 52 -1.67 -8.68 6.60
N PRO A 53 -2.43 -7.58 6.77
CA PRO A 53 -3.87 -7.65 6.96
C PRO A 53 -4.56 -8.54 5.93
N THR A 54 -5.56 -9.28 6.41
CA THR A 54 -6.35 -10.20 5.59
C THR A 54 -7.55 -9.51 4.95
N SER A 55 -7.89 -8.29 5.41
CA SER A 55 -9.06 -7.54 4.95
C SER A 55 -8.83 -6.03 4.89
N LEU A 56 -9.59 -5.33 4.03
CA LEU A 56 -9.55 -3.87 3.93
C LEU A 56 -9.90 -3.16 5.26
N PRO A 57 -10.94 -3.57 6.02
CA PRO A 57 -11.23 -2.93 7.31
C PRO A 57 -10.08 -3.07 8.31
N GLU A 58 -9.37 -4.20 8.31
CA GLU A 58 -8.19 -4.40 9.15
C GLU A 58 -7.04 -3.48 8.76
N ALA A 59 -6.75 -3.38 7.46
CA ALA A 59 -5.75 -2.46 6.93
C ALA A 59 -6.06 -0.99 7.27
N ILE A 60 -7.34 -0.59 7.19
CA ILE A 60 -7.79 0.76 7.58
C ILE A 60 -7.61 0.99 9.08
N ARG A 61 -7.91 0.01 9.93
CA ARG A 61 -7.70 0.16 11.38
C ARG A 61 -6.21 0.32 11.70
N LEU A 62 -5.35 -0.49 11.10
CA LEU A 62 -3.91 -0.43 11.32
C LEU A 62 -3.31 0.91 10.85
N THR A 63 -3.62 1.35 9.62
CA THR A 63 -3.12 2.64 9.10
C THR A 63 -3.58 3.84 9.93
N ARG A 64 -4.82 3.81 10.48
CA ARG A 64 -5.29 4.81 11.44
C ARG A 64 -4.49 4.79 12.74
N GLN A 65 -4.23 3.61 13.30
CA GLN A 65 -3.41 3.47 14.50
C GLN A 65 -2.00 4.03 14.27
N LEU A 66 -1.34 3.65 13.17
CA LEU A 66 -0.02 4.16 12.81
C LEU A 66 -0.03 5.69 12.65
N ALA A 67 -1.05 6.24 12.00
CA ALA A 67 -1.21 7.68 11.85
C ALA A 67 -1.39 8.40 13.21
N THR A 68 -2.18 7.84 14.14
CA THR A 68 -2.33 8.42 15.49
C THR A 68 -1.05 8.36 16.33
N GLN A 69 -0.15 7.42 16.01
CA GLN A 69 1.16 7.28 16.64
C GLN A 69 2.25 8.10 15.90
N GLU A 70 1.86 8.91 14.91
CA GLU A 70 2.77 9.68 14.05
C GLU A 70 3.83 8.80 13.35
N ARG A 71 3.51 7.51 13.15
CA ARG A 71 4.38 6.57 12.44
C ARG A 71 4.29 6.78 10.94
N ARG A 72 5.41 6.55 10.26
CA ARG A 72 5.47 6.51 8.81
C ARG A 72 5.11 5.13 8.32
N TYR A 73 4.37 5.03 7.22
CA TYR A 73 4.09 3.75 6.60
C TYR A 73 3.94 3.83 5.08
N SER A 74 4.15 2.69 4.42
CA SER A 74 3.84 2.43 3.02
C SER A 74 2.73 1.38 2.92
N VAL A 75 1.95 1.41 1.84
CA VAL A 75 0.78 0.54 1.68
C VAL A 75 0.69 -0.10 0.29
N GLY A 76 0.05 -1.27 0.26
CA GLY A 76 -0.44 -1.93 -0.95
C GLY A 76 0.63 -2.66 -1.76
N LEU A 77 0.27 -3.06 -2.98
CA LEU A 77 1.09 -3.94 -3.82
C LEU A 77 2.44 -3.34 -4.21
N MET A 78 2.53 -2.01 -4.25
CA MET A 78 3.71 -1.24 -4.69
C MET A 78 4.35 -0.44 -3.55
N GLN A 79 3.92 -0.66 -2.30
CA GLN A 79 4.45 0.01 -1.11
C GLN A 79 4.56 1.55 -1.24
N ILE A 80 3.49 2.18 -1.71
CA ILE A 80 3.39 3.64 -1.84
C ILE A 80 3.34 4.27 -0.45
N THR A 81 4.19 5.26 -0.18
CA THR A 81 4.29 5.90 1.13
C THR A 81 3.11 6.81 1.42
N GLN A 82 2.65 6.86 2.67
CA GLN A 82 1.50 7.65 3.13
C GLN A 82 1.48 9.12 2.66
N HIS A 83 2.65 9.77 2.52
CA HIS A 83 2.75 11.18 2.13
C HIS A 83 2.49 11.43 0.64
N GLN A 84 2.49 10.37 -0.17
CA GLN A 84 2.12 10.45 -1.59
C GLN A 84 0.60 10.45 -1.78
N PHE A 85 -0.17 10.12 -0.72
CA PHE A 85 -1.62 10.22 -0.74
C PHE A 85 -2.08 11.62 -0.33
N PRO A 86 -3.17 12.14 -0.93
CA PRO A 86 -3.79 13.34 -0.42
C PRO A 86 -4.23 13.13 1.04
N PRO A 87 -4.30 14.20 1.86
CA PRO A 87 -4.81 14.10 3.22
C PRO A 87 -6.14 13.35 3.21
N LEU A 88 -6.24 12.30 4.03
CA LEU A 88 -7.50 11.58 4.21
C LEU A 88 -8.54 12.60 4.65
N ARG A 89 -9.46 12.96 3.75
CA ARG A 89 -10.58 13.84 4.09
C ARG A 89 -11.33 13.14 5.22
N ARG A 90 -11.36 13.78 6.40
CA ARG A 90 -12.20 13.31 7.49
C ARG A 90 -13.62 13.27 6.94
N HIS A 91 -14.29 12.13 7.04
CA HIS A 91 -15.73 12.02 6.75
C HIS A 91 -16.43 13.15 7.52
N GLY A 92 -16.91 14.18 6.81
CA GLY A 92 -17.53 15.37 7.41
C GLY A 92 -17.06 16.73 6.87
N GLN A 93 -15.92 16.82 6.17
CA GLN A 93 -15.51 18.07 5.51
C GLN A 93 -16.07 18.13 4.08
N ARG A 94 -17.30 18.64 3.92
CA ARG A 94 -17.79 19.13 2.62
C ARG A 94 -17.06 20.44 2.29
N PRO A 95 -16.68 20.69 1.02
CA PRO A 95 -16.24 22.02 0.62
C PRO A 95 -17.40 23.01 0.82
N ALA A 96 -17.06 24.21 1.29
CA ALA A 96 -17.97 25.36 1.31
C ALA A 96 -18.38 25.75 -0.12
#